data_AF-A0A2G6R6U5-F1
#
_entry.id   AF-A0A2G6R6U5-F1
#
_cell.length_a   1.000
_cell.length_b   1.000
_cell.length_c   1.000
_cell.angle_alpha   90.00
_cell.angle_beta   90.00
_cell.angle_gamma   90.00
#
_symmetry.space_group_name_H-M   'P 1'
#
loop_
_entity.id
_entity.type
_entity.pdbx_description
1 polymer ?
#
loop_
_entity_poly.entity_id
_entity_poly.type
_entity_poly.pdbx_seq_one_letter_code
_entity_poly.pdbx_strand_id
1 'polypeptide(L)'
;MPQKTAVAIVFGGRSPEHPISCLTAISVLSEIPEKYTPVLVGITRAGHFVRLDEADLMAMAEDALPEVPSDRPGVLWQATDEGVFVVTLDSDTVASKVHVDVAFALLHGPYGEDGTIQGMFEMLGLPYVGSRVAASANSMDKHLTKAVLAQLDIPNMPHVLVTADDWQDAPEKVRRQVEELGFPVFVKPCRAGSSIGVSKVDSIEGLDAALETAHKYDPRTIVELGALNVQEVECGVLSDGDIRVSVPGEIKVTGGHDFYNFEAKYTPNQGVELEIPAKLPEHVVSRLREVAVQAVRALGIEGIARVDSFVTADGEVWLNEVNTMPGFTKFSM
;
A
#
# COMPACT_ATOMS: atom_id res chain seq x y z
N MET A 1 29.78 -23.34 -7.35
CA MET A 1 28.79 -22.34 -7.80
C MET A 1 28.70 -21.29 -6.71
N PRO A 2 28.55 -19.99 -7.01
CA PRO A 2 28.31 -19.00 -5.97
C PRO A 2 27.04 -19.37 -5.18
N GLN A 3 27.06 -19.17 -3.87
CA GLN A 3 25.91 -19.41 -3.00
C GLN A 3 24.77 -18.48 -3.44
N LYS A 4 23.61 -19.04 -3.77
CA LYS A 4 22.42 -18.26 -4.14
C LYS A 4 21.92 -17.51 -2.90
N THR A 5 21.48 -16.27 -3.08
CA THR A 5 20.90 -15.45 -2.01
C THR A 5 19.50 -15.97 -1.67
N ALA A 6 19.26 -16.37 -0.43
CA ALA A 6 17.97 -16.83 0.07
C ALA A 6 17.06 -15.64 0.40
N VAL A 7 15.90 -15.58 -0.26
CA VAL A 7 14.93 -14.48 -0.13
C VAL A 7 13.68 -15.00 0.57
N ALA A 8 13.39 -14.51 1.77
CA ALA A 8 12.14 -14.81 2.45
C ALA A 8 11.00 -14.00 1.82
N ILE A 9 10.14 -14.65 1.04
CA ILE A 9 8.95 -14.01 0.45
C ILE A 9 7.81 -14.15 1.46
N VAL A 10 7.39 -13.02 2.05
CA VAL A 10 6.35 -12.97 3.09
C VAL A 10 5.06 -12.39 2.51
N PHE A 11 3.93 -13.09 2.63
CA PHE A 11 2.67 -12.71 1.97
C PHE A 11 1.42 -13.17 2.73
N GLY A 12 0.24 -12.74 2.27
CA GLY A 12 -1.05 -12.94 2.93
C GLY A 12 -1.36 -11.82 3.94
N GLY A 13 -1.46 -12.18 5.22
CA GLY A 13 -1.58 -11.24 6.34
C GLY A 13 -3.01 -11.05 6.86
N ARG A 14 -3.12 -10.30 7.96
CA ARG A 14 -4.39 -9.93 8.62
C ARG A 14 -4.97 -8.66 8.01
N SER A 15 -5.09 -8.65 6.70
CA SER A 15 -5.54 -7.49 5.92
C SER A 15 -6.72 -7.88 5.03
N PRO A 16 -7.67 -6.96 4.76
CA PRO A 16 -8.63 -7.13 3.67
C PRO A 16 -7.94 -7.41 2.32
N GLU A 17 -6.72 -6.92 2.14
CA GLU A 17 -5.89 -7.06 0.93
C GLU A 17 -5.11 -8.38 0.86
N HIS A 18 -5.42 -9.34 1.75
CA HIS A 18 -4.80 -10.67 1.78
C HIS A 18 -4.78 -11.38 0.40
N PRO A 19 -5.88 -11.40 -0.38
CA PRO A 19 -5.85 -12.06 -1.70
C PRO A 19 -4.89 -11.36 -2.67
N ILE A 20 -4.82 -10.03 -2.64
CA ILE A 20 -3.91 -9.25 -3.47
C ILE A 20 -2.46 -9.55 -3.10
N SER A 21 -2.16 -9.67 -1.80
CA SER A 21 -0.83 -10.05 -1.32
C SER A 21 -0.40 -11.43 -1.85
N CYS A 22 -1.32 -12.40 -1.90
CA CYS A 22 -1.07 -13.72 -2.47
C CYS A 22 -0.79 -13.65 -3.98
N LEU A 23 -1.59 -12.89 -4.73
CA LEU A 23 -1.39 -12.69 -6.17
C LEU A 23 -0.06 -11.97 -6.48
N THR A 24 0.31 -10.97 -5.68
CA THR A 24 1.62 -10.30 -5.73
C THR A 24 2.75 -11.31 -5.51
N ALA A 25 2.63 -12.21 -4.54
CA ALA A 25 3.62 -13.25 -4.28
C ALA A 25 3.76 -14.25 -5.45
N ILE A 26 2.66 -14.64 -6.08
CA ILE A 26 2.67 -15.51 -7.27
C ILE A 26 3.41 -14.84 -8.42
N SER A 27 3.13 -13.56 -8.71
CA SER A 27 3.83 -12.81 -9.76
C SER A 27 5.33 -12.67 -9.47
N VAL A 28 5.69 -12.31 -8.25
CA VAL A 28 7.11 -12.16 -7.86
C VAL A 28 7.84 -13.50 -7.95
N LEU A 29 7.23 -14.60 -7.48
CA LEU A 29 7.84 -15.92 -7.57
C LEU A 29 8.04 -16.36 -9.03
N SER A 30 7.10 -16.02 -9.93
CA SER A 30 7.19 -16.36 -11.36
C SER A 30 8.33 -15.64 -12.09
N GLU A 31 8.75 -14.47 -11.60
CA GLU A 31 9.76 -13.60 -12.23
C GLU A 31 11.09 -13.55 -11.46
N ILE A 32 11.21 -14.24 -10.31
CA ILE A 32 12.40 -14.16 -9.48
C ILE A 32 13.62 -14.78 -10.21
N PRO A 33 14.74 -14.05 -10.36
CA PRO A 33 15.90 -14.57 -11.08
C PRO A 33 16.53 -15.79 -10.40
N GLU A 34 17.10 -16.72 -11.19
CA GLU A 34 17.72 -17.96 -10.70
C GLU A 34 18.84 -17.77 -9.67
N LYS A 35 19.43 -16.58 -9.58
CA LYS A 35 20.46 -16.25 -8.57
C LYS A 35 19.90 -16.18 -7.13
N TYR A 36 18.59 -16.14 -6.98
CA TYR A 36 17.90 -16.15 -5.69
C TYR A 36 17.30 -17.51 -5.40
N THR A 37 17.09 -17.81 -4.11
CA THR A 37 16.36 -19.01 -3.65
C THR A 37 15.19 -18.55 -2.77
N PRO A 38 13.94 -18.68 -3.24
CA PRO A 38 12.79 -18.22 -2.49
C PRO A 38 12.51 -19.14 -1.28
N VAL A 39 12.24 -18.52 -0.13
CA VAL A 39 11.73 -19.17 1.09
C VAL A 39 10.36 -18.57 1.37
N LEU A 40 9.30 -19.31 1.04
CA LEU A 40 7.92 -18.82 1.11
C LEU A 40 7.39 -18.90 2.55
N VAL A 41 6.94 -17.77 3.07
CA VAL A 41 6.34 -17.63 4.41
C VAL A 41 4.98 -16.95 4.25
N GLY A 42 3.91 -17.73 4.34
CA GLY A 42 2.55 -17.19 4.32
C GLY A 42 2.12 -16.76 5.72
N ILE A 43 1.28 -15.73 5.80
CA ILE A 43 0.60 -15.32 7.02
C ILE A 43 -0.89 -15.51 6.81
N THR A 44 -1.54 -16.35 7.62
CA THR A 44 -2.99 -16.59 7.53
C THR A 44 -3.79 -15.35 7.94
N ARG A 45 -5.10 -15.32 7.67
CA ARG A 45 -6.00 -14.26 8.18
C ARG A 45 -6.06 -14.16 9.70
N ALA A 46 -5.71 -15.25 10.40
CA ALA A 46 -5.57 -15.28 11.85
C ALA A 46 -4.21 -14.71 12.34
N GLY A 47 -3.25 -14.50 11.44
CA GLY A 47 -1.90 -14.01 11.76
C GLY A 47 -0.88 -15.11 12.04
N HIS A 48 -1.19 -16.37 11.73
CA HIS A 48 -0.23 -17.46 11.90
C HIS A 48 0.74 -17.48 10.73
N PHE A 49 2.04 -17.50 11.03
CA PHE A 49 3.09 -17.68 10.04
C PHE A 49 3.22 -19.16 9.71
N VAL A 50 3.19 -19.50 8.42
CA VAL A 50 3.24 -20.87 7.93
C VAL A 50 4.22 -21.00 6.76
N ARG A 51 4.79 -22.21 6.60
CA ARG A 51 5.70 -22.54 5.51
C ARG A 51 4.90 -23.13 4.34
N LEU A 52 5.11 -22.61 3.14
CA LEU A 52 4.53 -23.12 1.90
C LEU A 52 5.61 -23.55 0.92
N ASP A 53 5.35 -24.48 0.02
CA ASP A 53 6.21 -24.68 -1.14
C ASP A 53 5.68 -23.95 -2.39
N GLU A 54 6.44 -24.03 -3.48
CA GLU A 54 6.07 -23.39 -4.75
C GLU A 54 4.78 -23.99 -5.32
N ALA A 55 4.53 -25.29 -5.14
CA ALA A 55 3.30 -25.93 -5.61
C ALA A 55 2.09 -25.42 -4.84
N ASP A 56 2.21 -25.23 -3.54
CA ASP A 56 1.17 -24.64 -2.70
C ASP A 56 0.79 -23.23 -3.18
N LEU A 57 1.79 -22.37 -3.41
CA LEU A 57 1.53 -21.00 -3.85
C LEU A 57 0.96 -20.94 -5.27
N MET A 58 1.45 -21.77 -6.19
CA MET A 58 0.95 -21.79 -7.57
C MET A 58 -0.46 -22.34 -7.67
N ALA A 59 -0.87 -23.28 -6.79
CA ALA A 59 -2.25 -23.76 -6.75
C ALA A 59 -3.25 -22.65 -6.42
N MET A 60 -2.84 -21.65 -5.61
CA MET A 60 -3.66 -20.49 -5.26
C MET A 60 -3.92 -19.55 -6.45
N ALA A 61 -3.13 -19.64 -7.53
CA ALA A 61 -3.30 -18.77 -8.70
C ALA A 61 -4.60 -19.05 -9.49
N GLU A 62 -5.24 -20.20 -9.26
CA GLU A 62 -6.51 -20.58 -9.88
C GLU A 62 -7.72 -19.94 -9.16
N ASP A 63 -7.54 -19.48 -7.92
CA ASP A 63 -8.61 -18.90 -7.11
C ASP A 63 -8.81 -17.41 -7.45
N ALA A 64 -10.08 -16.99 -7.51
CA ALA A 64 -10.41 -15.58 -7.67
C ALA A 64 -10.05 -14.75 -6.41
N LEU A 65 -10.08 -15.37 -5.23
CA LEU A 65 -9.72 -14.78 -3.95
C LEU A 65 -8.80 -15.75 -3.18
N PRO A 66 -7.51 -15.81 -3.54
CA PRO A 66 -6.57 -16.74 -2.91
C PRO A 66 -6.40 -16.48 -1.41
N GLU A 67 -6.21 -17.56 -0.65
CA GLU A 67 -5.98 -17.49 0.79
C GLU A 67 -4.83 -18.39 1.23
N VAL A 68 -4.00 -17.88 2.16
CA VAL A 68 -2.96 -18.68 2.80
C VAL A 68 -3.60 -19.78 3.65
N PRO A 69 -3.37 -21.06 3.34
CA PRO A 69 -3.97 -22.17 4.06
C PRO A 69 -3.46 -22.23 5.52
N SER A 70 -4.37 -22.59 6.44
CA SER A 70 -4.08 -22.64 7.87
C SER A 70 -3.57 -24.00 8.37
N ASP A 71 -3.61 -25.03 7.51
CA ASP A 71 -3.19 -26.40 7.80
C ASP A 71 -1.72 -26.67 7.46
N ARG A 72 -0.93 -25.61 7.24
CA ARG A 72 0.48 -25.69 6.89
C ARG A 72 1.40 -25.59 8.10
N PRO A 73 2.60 -26.21 8.03
CA PRO A 73 3.59 -26.18 9.10
C PRO A 73 3.87 -24.75 9.59
N GLY A 74 3.88 -24.55 10.91
CA GLY A 74 4.14 -23.25 11.51
C GLY A 74 5.57 -22.77 11.29
N VAL A 75 5.79 -21.45 11.31
CA VAL A 75 7.10 -20.81 11.15
C VAL A 75 7.48 -20.00 12.38
N LEU A 76 8.73 -20.13 12.80
CA LEU A 76 9.40 -19.22 13.73
C LEU A 76 10.57 -18.52 13.05
N TRP A 77 10.78 -17.26 13.39
CA TRP A 77 11.97 -16.50 13.01
C TRP A 77 13.01 -16.62 14.12
N GLN A 78 14.24 -16.99 13.77
CA GLN A 78 15.34 -17.13 14.71
C GLN A 78 16.55 -16.33 14.22
N ALA A 79 16.96 -15.32 14.98
CA ALA A 79 18.24 -14.65 14.80
C ALA A 79 19.32 -15.32 15.68
N THR A 80 20.51 -15.55 15.12
CA THR A 80 21.69 -16.05 15.82
C THR A 80 22.94 -15.31 15.33
N ASP A 81 24.10 -15.60 15.92
CA ASP A 81 25.40 -15.08 15.43
C ASP A 81 25.73 -15.52 13.99
N GLU A 82 25.06 -16.56 13.49
CA GLU A 82 25.23 -17.11 12.14
C GLU A 82 24.29 -16.49 11.11
N GLY A 83 23.37 -15.60 11.53
CA GLY A 83 22.38 -14.96 10.69
C GLY A 83 20.94 -15.22 11.11
N VAL A 84 20.00 -14.99 10.19
CA VAL A 84 18.57 -15.14 10.44
C VAL A 84 18.04 -16.37 9.74
N PHE A 85 17.17 -17.11 10.42
CA PHE A 85 16.64 -18.37 9.95
C PHE A 85 15.11 -18.41 10.04
N VAL A 86 14.51 -18.99 9.02
CA VAL A 86 13.12 -19.46 9.03
C VAL A 86 13.13 -20.91 9.52
N VAL A 87 12.53 -21.15 10.68
CA VAL A 87 12.41 -22.46 11.30
C VAL A 87 11.00 -23.00 11.06
N THR A 88 10.89 -24.13 10.38
CA THR A 88 9.60 -24.79 10.13
C THR A 88 9.34 -25.82 11.24
N LEU A 89 8.15 -25.76 11.81
CA LEU A 89 7.70 -26.66 12.87
C LEU A 89 6.82 -27.77 12.30
N ASP A 90 7.09 -29.01 12.69
CA ASP A 90 6.12 -30.10 12.59
C ASP A 90 5.62 -30.40 14.01
N SER A 91 4.40 -29.92 14.29
CA SER A 91 3.82 -29.91 15.64
C SER A 91 4.78 -29.22 16.63
N ASP A 92 5.31 -29.95 17.62
CA ASP A 92 6.23 -29.42 18.64
C ASP A 92 7.72 -29.65 18.30
N THR A 93 8.03 -30.11 17.08
CA THR A 93 9.40 -30.44 16.66
C THR A 93 9.88 -29.56 15.51
N VAL A 94 11.19 -29.35 15.43
CA VAL A 94 11.80 -28.60 14.31
C VAL A 94 11.95 -29.53 13.11
N ALA A 95 11.19 -29.26 12.05
CA ALA A 95 11.25 -30.01 10.79
C ALA A 95 12.39 -29.54 9.89
N SER A 96 12.58 -28.22 9.80
CA SER A 96 13.69 -27.64 9.04
C SER A 96 14.10 -26.26 9.56
N LYS A 97 15.33 -25.85 9.23
CA LYS A 97 15.88 -24.54 9.55
C LYS A 97 16.62 -24.03 8.32
N VAL A 98 16.16 -22.91 7.76
CA VAL A 98 16.67 -22.36 6.50
C VAL A 98 17.20 -20.95 6.75
N HIS A 99 18.47 -20.70 6.39
CA HIS A 99 19.06 -19.37 6.45
C HIS A 99 18.39 -18.45 5.42
N VAL A 100 18.12 -17.20 5.80
CA VAL A 100 17.56 -16.18 4.92
C VAL A 100 18.46 -14.95 4.94
N ASP A 101 18.82 -14.47 3.75
CA ASP A 101 19.73 -13.34 3.58
C ASP A 101 18.97 -12.00 3.54
N VAL A 102 17.73 -12.02 3.02
CA VAL A 102 16.88 -10.84 2.86
C VAL A 102 15.41 -11.22 2.92
N ALA A 103 14.56 -10.36 3.47
CA ALA A 103 13.11 -10.49 3.39
C ALA A 103 12.51 -9.61 2.28
N PHE A 104 11.48 -10.11 1.63
CA PHE A 104 10.62 -9.35 0.73
C PHE A 104 9.17 -9.53 1.19
N ALA A 105 8.68 -8.57 1.97
CA ALA A 105 7.30 -8.57 2.45
C ALA A 105 6.38 -7.98 1.40
N LEU A 106 5.56 -8.84 0.79
CA LEU A 106 4.55 -8.52 -0.21
C LEU A 106 3.16 -8.38 0.43
N LEU A 107 3.13 -7.85 1.66
CA LEU A 107 1.92 -7.61 2.44
C LEU A 107 1.37 -6.22 2.07
N HIS A 108 0.05 -6.09 1.98
CA HIS A 108 -0.61 -4.83 1.65
C HIS A 108 -1.50 -4.36 2.79
N GLY A 109 -1.49 -3.04 3.02
CA GLY A 109 -2.24 -2.39 4.08
C GLY A 109 -1.69 -2.67 5.49
N PRO A 110 -2.56 -2.80 6.50
CA PRO A 110 -2.14 -3.01 7.89
C PRO A 110 -1.18 -4.19 8.05
N TYR A 111 -0.24 -4.05 8.99
CA TYR A 111 0.89 -4.95 9.26
C TYR A 111 1.96 -5.06 8.15
N GLY A 112 1.63 -4.70 6.91
CA GLY A 112 2.55 -4.77 5.76
C GLY A 112 3.21 -3.43 5.41
N GLU A 113 2.41 -2.37 5.35
CA GLU A 113 2.83 -1.04 4.90
C GLU A 113 2.90 -0.03 6.05
N ASP A 114 2.52 -0.42 7.27
CA ASP A 114 2.44 0.46 8.45
C ASP A 114 3.70 0.45 9.33
N GLY A 115 4.77 -0.23 8.90
CA GLY A 115 6.03 -0.34 9.63
C GLY A 115 6.09 -1.52 10.60
N THR A 116 5.02 -2.29 10.80
CA THR A 116 4.99 -3.40 11.77
C THR A 116 5.93 -4.54 11.38
N ILE A 117 5.81 -5.07 10.17
CA ILE A 117 6.68 -6.17 9.71
C ILE A 117 8.13 -5.69 9.53
N GLN A 118 8.33 -4.44 9.12
CA GLN A 118 9.64 -3.80 9.01
C GLN A 118 10.31 -3.76 10.39
N GLY A 119 9.57 -3.42 11.45
CA GLY A 119 10.08 -3.44 12.82
C GLY A 119 10.52 -4.83 13.25
N MET A 120 9.77 -5.87 12.89
CA MET A 120 10.18 -7.26 13.13
C MET A 120 11.50 -7.58 12.43
N PHE A 121 11.67 -7.21 11.15
CA PHE A 121 12.91 -7.46 10.42
C PHE A 121 14.10 -6.67 10.99
N GLU A 122 13.89 -5.41 11.40
CA GLU A 122 14.93 -4.61 12.06
C GLU A 122 15.37 -5.23 13.40
N MET A 123 14.43 -5.74 14.20
CA MET A 123 14.73 -6.44 15.46
C MET A 123 15.50 -7.74 15.24
N LEU A 124 15.27 -8.42 14.13
CA LEU A 124 16.01 -9.63 13.73
C LEU A 124 17.37 -9.31 13.10
N GLY A 125 17.65 -8.05 12.75
CA GLY A 125 18.83 -7.68 11.97
C GLY A 125 18.79 -8.22 10.52
N LEU A 126 17.60 -8.53 10.00
CA LEU A 126 17.40 -9.05 8.65
C LEU A 126 17.26 -7.90 7.65
N PRO A 127 18.12 -7.77 6.62
CA PRO A 127 17.86 -6.87 5.51
C PRO A 127 16.51 -7.15 4.84
N TYR A 128 15.82 -6.13 4.36
CA TYR A 128 14.54 -6.30 3.68
C TYR A 128 14.35 -5.32 2.53
N VAL A 129 13.49 -5.69 1.58
CA VAL A 129 13.10 -4.86 0.43
C VAL A 129 12.05 -3.84 0.87
N GLY A 130 12.21 -2.59 0.44
CA GLY A 130 11.23 -1.52 0.63
C GLY A 130 11.62 -0.53 1.73
N SER A 131 10.63 0.28 2.12
CA SER A 131 10.81 1.40 3.05
C SER A 131 10.96 0.95 4.51
N ARG A 132 11.66 1.76 5.31
CA ARG A 132 11.87 1.50 6.73
C ARG A 132 10.66 1.84 7.58
N VAL A 133 10.69 1.42 8.86
CA VAL A 133 9.59 1.57 9.84
C VAL A 133 8.92 2.94 9.80
N ALA A 134 9.68 4.03 9.95
CA ALA A 134 9.12 5.37 10.02
C ALA A 134 8.51 5.82 8.68
N ALA A 135 9.17 5.51 7.56
CA ALA A 135 8.67 5.85 6.22
C ALA A 135 7.37 5.10 5.92
N SER A 136 7.34 3.79 6.17
CA SER A 136 6.13 2.96 6.07
C SER A 136 4.99 3.49 6.94
N ALA A 137 5.22 3.68 8.25
CA ALA A 137 4.20 4.16 9.17
C ALA A 137 3.63 5.54 8.77
N ASN A 138 4.48 6.47 8.34
CA ASN A 138 4.06 7.81 7.91
C ASN A 138 3.30 7.77 6.58
N SER A 139 3.74 6.95 5.62
CA SER A 139 3.10 6.79 4.32
C SER A 139 1.74 6.11 4.41
N MET A 140 1.57 5.16 5.33
CA MET A 140 0.29 4.48 5.55
C MET A 140 -0.76 5.41 6.18
N ASP A 141 -0.34 6.38 6.99
CA ASP A 141 -1.23 7.39 7.57
C ASP A 141 -1.37 8.60 6.62
N LYS A 142 -2.53 8.68 5.96
CA LYS A 142 -2.82 9.74 4.97
C LYS A 142 -2.61 11.15 5.53
N HIS A 143 -2.97 11.40 6.79
CA HIS A 143 -2.77 12.70 7.40
C HIS A 143 -1.28 12.97 7.68
N LEU A 144 -0.54 12.00 8.23
CA LEU A 144 0.90 12.20 8.48
C LEU A 144 1.66 12.41 7.17
N THR A 145 1.31 11.66 6.12
CA THR A 145 1.84 11.88 4.77
C THR A 145 1.61 13.33 4.35
N LYS A 146 0.36 13.80 4.33
CA LYS A 146 0.05 15.15 3.86
C LYS A 146 0.59 16.24 4.76
N ALA A 147 0.72 16.01 6.07
CA ALA A 147 1.36 16.95 6.98
C ALA A 147 2.85 17.16 6.63
N VAL A 148 3.57 16.08 6.30
CA VAL A 148 4.97 16.16 5.82
C VAL A 148 5.04 16.89 4.48
N LEU A 149 4.15 16.55 3.53
CA LEU A 149 4.11 17.19 2.22
C LEU A 149 3.84 18.69 2.32
N ALA A 150 2.83 19.09 3.12
CA ALA A 150 2.47 20.48 3.35
C ALA A 150 3.60 21.28 4.00
N GLN A 151 4.33 20.68 4.96
CA GLN A 151 5.47 21.33 5.62
C GLN A 151 6.63 21.67 4.65
N LEU A 152 6.69 21.01 3.50
CA LEU A 152 7.70 21.20 2.46
C LEU A 152 7.15 21.82 1.18
N ASP A 153 5.93 22.39 1.23
CA ASP A 153 5.24 22.99 0.10
C ASP A 153 5.09 22.04 -1.11
N ILE A 154 5.01 20.72 -0.86
CA ILE A 154 4.72 19.72 -1.88
C ILE A 154 3.20 19.68 -2.10
N PRO A 155 2.72 19.90 -3.34
CA PRO A 155 1.29 20.05 -3.59
C PRO A 155 0.52 18.77 -3.25
N ASN A 156 -0.50 18.91 -2.41
CA ASN A 156 -1.39 17.84 -1.98
C ASN A 156 -2.79 18.42 -1.70
N MET A 157 -3.81 17.58 -1.79
CA MET A 157 -5.21 18.04 -1.68
C MET A 157 -5.48 18.75 -0.33
N PRO A 158 -6.17 19.91 -0.34
CA PRO A 158 -6.67 20.55 0.87
C PRO A 158 -7.48 19.57 1.72
N HIS A 159 -7.25 19.57 3.03
CA HIS A 159 -7.85 18.58 3.91
C HIS A 159 -7.92 19.05 5.37
N VAL A 160 -8.72 18.35 6.16
CA VAL A 160 -8.77 18.47 7.63
C VAL A 160 -8.70 17.09 8.27
N LEU A 161 -8.04 17.01 9.42
CA LEU A 161 -8.08 15.83 10.30
C LEU A 161 -9.26 15.93 11.24
N VAL A 162 -10.03 14.85 11.34
CA VAL A 162 -11.15 14.71 12.28
C VAL A 162 -10.97 13.42 13.07
N THR A 163 -10.65 13.55 14.36
CA THR A 163 -10.62 12.40 15.26
C THR A 163 -12.03 12.07 15.79
N ALA A 164 -12.20 10.85 16.30
CA ALA A 164 -13.44 10.45 16.98
C ALA A 164 -13.73 11.37 18.18
N ASP A 165 -12.69 11.78 18.91
CA ASP A 165 -12.80 12.71 20.05
C ASP A 165 -13.22 14.11 19.57
N ASP A 166 -12.62 14.64 18.49
CA ASP A 166 -13.04 15.93 17.90
C ASP A 166 -14.53 15.91 17.51
N TRP A 167 -14.98 14.80 16.92
CA TRP A 167 -16.36 14.62 16.49
C TRP A 167 -17.34 14.50 17.67
N GLN A 168 -16.94 13.80 18.72
CA GLN A 168 -17.74 13.63 19.93
C GLN A 168 -17.84 14.94 20.73
N ASP A 169 -16.72 15.65 20.89
CA ASP A 169 -16.63 16.81 21.79
C ASP A 169 -17.10 18.11 21.12
N ALA A 170 -16.89 18.26 19.81
CA ALA A 170 -17.17 19.51 19.10
C ALA A 170 -17.68 19.31 17.65
N PRO A 171 -18.78 18.58 17.43
CA PRO A 171 -19.26 18.26 16.08
C PRO A 171 -19.58 19.51 15.24
N GLU A 172 -20.14 20.57 15.85
CA GLU A 172 -20.40 21.83 15.14
C GLU A 172 -19.13 22.56 14.68
N LYS A 173 -18.00 22.38 15.39
CA LYS A 173 -16.71 22.93 14.95
C LYS A 173 -16.21 22.16 13.73
N VAL A 174 -16.30 20.82 13.77
CA VAL A 174 -15.93 19.95 12.65
C VAL A 174 -16.77 20.28 11.41
N ARG A 175 -18.09 20.41 11.55
CA ARG A 175 -18.98 20.78 10.43
C ARG A 175 -18.55 22.09 9.78
N ARG A 176 -18.30 23.14 10.57
CA ARG A 176 -17.79 24.42 10.04
C ARG A 176 -16.46 24.29 9.30
N GLN A 177 -15.51 23.53 9.84
CA GLN A 177 -14.21 23.31 9.19
C GLN A 177 -14.35 22.62 7.83
N VAL A 178 -15.27 21.65 7.72
CA VAL A 178 -15.54 20.95 6.46
C VAL A 178 -16.34 21.83 5.48
N GLU A 179 -17.28 22.64 5.95
CA GLU A 179 -17.97 23.63 5.11
C GLU A 179 -17.00 24.68 4.53
N GLU A 180 -16.03 25.13 5.34
CA GLU A 180 -14.97 26.05 4.90
C GLU A 180 -14.02 25.40 3.88
N LEU A 181 -13.77 24.09 3.99
CA LEU A 181 -13.02 23.32 3.00
C LEU A 181 -13.74 23.25 1.65
N GLY A 182 -15.07 23.18 1.67
CA GLY A 182 -15.94 23.12 0.50
C GLY A 182 -16.29 21.69 0.06
N PHE A 183 -17.30 21.56 -0.78
CA PHE A 183 -17.84 20.27 -1.27
C PHE A 183 -17.68 20.10 -2.79
N PRO A 184 -17.62 18.85 -3.30
CA PRO A 184 -17.69 17.60 -2.55
C PRO A 184 -16.39 17.29 -1.79
N VAL A 185 -16.48 16.49 -0.73
CA VAL A 185 -15.34 15.98 0.03
C VAL A 185 -15.27 14.45 0.01
N PHE A 186 -14.09 13.90 0.21
CA PHE A 186 -13.88 12.49 0.50
C PHE A 186 -13.50 12.32 1.96
N VAL A 187 -14.29 11.53 2.68
CA VAL A 187 -14.05 11.14 4.07
C VAL A 187 -13.38 9.77 4.05
N LYS A 188 -12.15 9.67 4.58
CA LYS A 188 -11.30 8.47 4.48
C LYS A 188 -10.69 8.12 5.85
N PRO A 189 -10.66 6.85 6.28
CA PRO A 189 -9.84 6.45 7.41
C PRO A 189 -8.36 6.74 7.12
N CYS A 190 -7.62 7.26 8.11
CA CYS A 190 -6.22 7.63 7.91
C CYS A 190 -5.35 6.42 7.53
N ARG A 191 -5.55 5.27 8.19
CA ARG A 191 -4.69 4.08 8.08
C ARG A 191 -5.40 2.86 7.50
N ALA A 192 -6.17 3.05 6.42
CA ALA A 192 -6.80 1.97 5.66
C ALA A 192 -6.47 2.04 4.17
N GLY A 193 -6.26 0.88 3.54
CA GLY A 193 -6.09 0.73 2.10
C GLY A 193 -7.41 0.41 1.38
N SER A 194 -7.32 0.22 0.06
CA SER A 194 -8.39 -0.40 -0.73
C SER A 194 -9.78 0.26 -0.66
N SER A 195 -9.83 1.58 -0.45
CA SER A 195 -11.06 2.37 -0.38
C SER A 195 -12.06 1.92 0.71
N ILE A 196 -11.60 1.14 1.70
CA ILE A 196 -12.44 0.68 2.81
C ILE A 196 -12.76 1.85 3.73
N GLY A 197 -14.04 2.02 4.04
CA GLY A 197 -14.53 3.12 4.88
C GLY A 197 -14.47 4.50 4.21
N VAL A 198 -14.17 4.57 2.90
CA VAL A 198 -14.15 5.82 2.15
C VAL A 198 -15.55 6.19 1.69
N SER A 199 -15.94 7.45 1.87
CA SER A 199 -17.22 7.99 1.42
C SER A 199 -17.02 9.33 0.69
N LYS A 200 -17.65 9.49 -0.47
CA LYS A 200 -17.81 10.79 -1.13
C LYS A 200 -19.06 11.47 -0.54
N VAL A 201 -18.92 12.74 -0.18
CA VAL A 201 -19.97 13.54 0.44
C VAL A 201 -20.13 14.82 -0.36
N ASP A 202 -21.33 15.05 -0.93
CA ASP A 202 -21.60 16.21 -1.79
C ASP A 202 -22.14 17.42 -1.02
N SER A 203 -22.56 17.25 0.24
CA SER A 203 -23.08 18.33 1.09
C SER A 203 -23.02 17.98 2.58
N ILE A 204 -23.24 18.96 3.44
CA ILE A 204 -23.09 18.81 4.90
C ILE A 204 -23.98 17.73 5.50
N GLU A 205 -25.15 17.47 4.89
CA GLU A 205 -26.11 16.46 5.35
C GLU A 205 -25.56 15.03 5.31
N GLY A 206 -24.55 14.75 4.47
CA GLY A 206 -23.92 13.43 4.38
C GLY A 206 -22.69 13.25 5.27
N LEU A 207 -22.19 14.33 5.90
CA LEU A 207 -20.90 14.31 6.60
C LEU A 207 -20.92 13.40 7.83
N ASP A 208 -21.95 13.50 8.66
CA ASP A 208 -22.07 12.76 9.92
C ASP A 208 -21.98 11.24 9.69
N ALA A 209 -22.78 10.72 8.76
CA ALA A 209 -22.83 9.30 8.43
C ALA A 209 -21.49 8.80 7.84
N ALA A 210 -20.80 9.65 7.06
CA ALA A 210 -19.50 9.35 6.50
C ALA A 210 -18.41 9.29 7.58
N LEU A 211 -18.40 10.24 8.52
CA LEU A 211 -17.47 10.23 9.65
C LEU A 211 -17.69 9.00 10.55
N GLU A 212 -18.94 8.71 10.92
CA GLU A 212 -19.28 7.51 11.69
C GLU A 212 -18.86 6.22 10.98
N THR A 213 -18.95 6.18 9.66
CA THR A 213 -18.51 5.02 8.86
C THR A 213 -17.00 4.89 8.86
N ALA A 214 -16.26 5.98 8.65
CA ALA A 214 -14.80 5.96 8.68
C ALA A 214 -14.24 5.62 10.07
N HIS A 215 -14.85 6.17 11.14
CA HIS A 215 -14.44 5.93 12.53
C HIS A 215 -14.61 4.48 13.01
N LYS A 216 -15.40 3.66 12.30
CA LYS A 216 -15.45 2.20 12.55
C LYS A 216 -14.14 1.50 12.20
N TYR A 217 -13.36 2.06 11.28
CA TYR A 217 -12.11 1.49 10.79
C TYR A 217 -10.88 2.16 11.39
N ASP A 218 -10.92 3.47 11.59
CA ASP A 218 -9.84 4.24 12.21
C ASP A 218 -10.41 5.41 13.02
N PRO A 219 -10.09 5.56 14.32
CA PRO A 219 -10.51 6.74 15.09
C PRO A 219 -9.96 8.07 14.53
N ARG A 220 -9.02 8.03 13.60
CA ARG A 220 -8.52 9.20 12.86
C ARG A 220 -9.01 9.15 11.42
N THR A 221 -9.74 10.17 11.01
CA THR A 221 -10.30 10.30 9.66
C THR A 221 -9.80 11.57 9.00
N ILE A 222 -9.42 11.49 7.74
CA ILE A 222 -9.09 12.65 6.92
C ILE A 222 -10.30 13.00 6.05
N VAL A 223 -10.66 14.28 6.01
CA VAL A 223 -11.67 14.83 5.10
C VAL A 223 -10.94 15.69 4.08
N GLU A 224 -10.90 15.25 2.84
CA GLU A 224 -10.16 15.88 1.74
C GLU A 224 -11.13 16.50 0.75
N LEU A 225 -10.77 17.66 0.19
CA LEU A 225 -11.52 18.25 -0.90
C LEU A 225 -11.53 17.28 -2.10
N GLY A 226 -12.69 17.10 -2.71
CA GLY A 226 -12.84 16.24 -3.88
C GLY A 226 -12.20 16.85 -5.12
N ALA A 227 -11.29 16.10 -5.75
CA ALA A 227 -10.73 16.47 -7.04
C ALA A 227 -11.77 16.17 -8.14
N LEU A 228 -12.39 17.21 -8.71
CA LEU A 228 -13.35 17.08 -9.81
C LEU A 228 -12.66 17.33 -11.15
N ASN A 229 -13.03 16.55 -12.16
CA ASN A 229 -12.51 16.68 -13.53
C ASN A 229 -10.97 16.62 -13.63
N VAL A 230 -10.37 15.70 -12.86
CA VAL A 230 -8.93 15.43 -12.85
C VAL A 230 -8.61 14.09 -13.50
N GLN A 231 -7.39 13.95 -14.02
CA GLN A 231 -6.82 12.66 -14.41
C GLN A 231 -6.09 12.04 -13.21
N GLU A 232 -6.41 10.80 -12.88
CA GLU A 232 -5.67 10.02 -11.87
C GLU A 232 -4.48 9.33 -12.54
N VAL A 233 -3.29 9.61 -12.02
CA VAL A 233 -2.01 9.24 -12.63
C VAL A 233 -1.10 8.62 -11.58
N GLU A 234 -0.51 7.48 -11.90
CA GLU A 234 0.43 6.77 -11.03
C GLU A 234 1.84 6.78 -11.63
N CYS A 235 2.84 6.96 -10.77
CA CYS A 235 4.25 6.82 -11.12
C CYS A 235 4.93 5.79 -10.22
N GLY A 236 5.53 4.76 -10.81
CA GLY A 236 6.43 3.86 -10.10
C GLY A 236 7.74 4.56 -9.75
N VAL A 237 8.22 4.38 -8.53
CA VAL A 237 9.48 4.95 -8.03
C VAL A 237 10.40 3.85 -7.50
N LEU A 238 11.66 3.91 -7.90
CA LEU A 238 12.75 3.09 -7.36
C LEU A 238 13.79 4.01 -6.71
N SER A 239 13.98 3.85 -5.41
CA SER A 239 14.84 4.64 -4.52
C SER A 239 15.93 3.74 -3.93
N ASP A 240 17.04 3.56 -4.65
CA ASP A 240 18.13 2.64 -4.30
C ASP A 240 19.50 3.33 -4.26
N GLY A 241 19.52 4.56 -3.72
CA GLY A 241 20.66 5.47 -3.70
C GLY A 241 20.44 6.66 -4.64
N ASP A 242 19.83 6.39 -5.80
CA ASP A 242 19.22 7.38 -6.68
C ASP A 242 17.70 7.21 -6.67
N ILE A 243 16.94 8.29 -6.92
CA ILE A 243 15.48 8.23 -7.07
C ILE A 243 15.14 8.26 -8.57
N ARG A 244 14.62 7.14 -9.08
CA ARG A 244 14.20 6.98 -10.48
C ARG A 244 12.68 6.86 -10.54
N VAL A 245 12.06 7.63 -11.41
CA VAL A 245 10.60 7.65 -11.60
C VAL A 245 10.25 7.16 -13.00
N SER A 246 9.24 6.29 -13.10
CA SER A 246 8.77 5.72 -14.36
C SER A 246 8.13 6.78 -15.28
N VAL A 247 7.62 6.35 -16.44
CA VAL A 247 6.59 7.12 -17.14
C VAL A 247 5.29 7.09 -16.33
N PRO A 248 4.49 8.18 -16.35
CA PRO A 248 3.17 8.17 -15.71
C PRO A 248 2.22 7.22 -16.45
N GLY A 249 1.41 6.47 -15.71
CA GLY A 249 0.26 5.74 -16.23
C GLY A 249 -1.04 6.38 -15.76
N GLU A 250 -2.05 6.44 -16.61
CA GLU A 250 -3.37 6.98 -16.27
C GLU A 250 -4.36 5.85 -15.97
N ILE A 251 -5.14 6.02 -14.89
CA ILE A 251 -6.26 5.16 -14.55
C ILE A 251 -7.55 5.83 -15.01
N LYS A 252 -8.21 5.27 -16.02
CA LYS A 252 -9.51 5.76 -16.50
C LYS A 252 -10.64 4.93 -15.94
N VAL A 253 -11.39 5.50 -15.01
CA VAL A 253 -12.65 4.90 -14.56
C VAL A 253 -13.68 5.03 -15.69
N THR A 254 -14.08 3.89 -16.25
CA THR A 254 -15.11 3.75 -17.28
C THR A 254 -16.39 3.15 -16.68
N GLY A 255 -17.57 3.49 -17.21
CA GLY A 255 -18.83 2.83 -16.83
C GLY A 255 -19.74 3.54 -15.82
N GLY A 256 -19.57 4.85 -15.58
CA GLY A 256 -20.51 5.63 -14.78
C GLY A 256 -20.39 5.46 -13.27
N HIS A 257 -19.29 4.89 -12.79
CA HIS A 257 -18.91 4.92 -11.39
C HIS A 257 -18.19 6.23 -11.07
N ASP A 258 -18.59 6.91 -10.00
CA ASP A 258 -18.05 8.22 -9.62
C ASP A 258 -16.60 8.18 -9.09
N PHE A 259 -16.07 7.00 -8.71
CA PHE A 259 -14.69 6.84 -8.22
C PHE A 259 -14.21 5.37 -8.20
N TYR A 260 -12.89 5.19 -8.09
CA TYR A 260 -12.15 3.92 -8.12
C TYR A 260 -12.29 3.13 -6.80
N ASN A 261 -13.13 2.09 -6.77
CA ASN A 261 -13.40 1.26 -5.58
C ASN A 261 -12.71 -0.12 -5.62
N PHE A 262 -12.72 -0.85 -4.49
CA PHE A 262 -12.04 -2.15 -4.34
C PHE A 262 -12.43 -3.19 -5.41
N GLU A 263 -13.73 -3.29 -5.73
CA GLU A 263 -14.23 -4.26 -6.71
C GLU A 263 -13.77 -3.93 -8.14
N ALA A 264 -13.72 -2.63 -8.49
CA ALA A 264 -13.22 -2.16 -9.79
C ALA A 264 -11.70 -2.33 -9.95
N LYS A 265 -10.93 -2.23 -8.86
CA LYS A 265 -9.46 -2.30 -8.88
C LYS A 265 -8.91 -3.68 -9.29
N TYR A 266 -9.65 -4.77 -9.05
CA TYR A 266 -9.06 -6.12 -9.12
C TYR A 266 -9.96 -7.21 -9.75
N THR A 267 -11.14 -6.85 -10.27
CA THR A 267 -11.98 -7.78 -11.06
C THR A 267 -11.73 -7.55 -12.55
N PRO A 268 -11.38 -8.59 -13.35
CA PRO A 268 -11.22 -8.43 -14.79
C PRO A 268 -12.49 -7.87 -15.45
N ASN A 269 -12.34 -6.89 -16.33
CA ASN A 269 -13.40 -6.31 -17.17
C ASN A 269 -14.49 -5.45 -16.47
N GLN A 270 -14.25 -4.90 -15.28
CA GLN A 270 -15.16 -3.91 -14.69
C GLN A 270 -14.57 -2.50 -14.62
N GLY A 271 -14.71 -1.76 -15.72
CA GLY A 271 -14.80 -0.29 -15.64
C GLY A 271 -13.48 0.46 -15.45
N VAL A 272 -12.34 -0.09 -15.86
CA VAL A 272 -11.04 0.58 -15.73
C VAL A 272 -10.19 0.33 -16.97
N GLU A 273 -9.73 1.41 -17.60
CA GLU A 273 -8.76 1.35 -18.70
C GLU A 273 -7.44 1.97 -18.24
N LEU A 274 -6.35 1.22 -18.39
CA LEU A 274 -5.00 1.70 -18.05
C LEU A 274 -4.32 2.23 -19.31
N GLU A 275 -3.85 3.47 -19.29
CA GLU A 275 -3.10 4.07 -20.39
C GLU A 275 -1.66 4.40 -19.97
N ILE A 276 -0.69 3.69 -20.56
CA ILE A 276 0.74 3.86 -20.27
C ILE A 276 1.50 4.07 -21.60
N PRO A 277 2.19 5.22 -21.80
CA PRO A 277 2.23 6.39 -20.92
C PRO A 277 0.93 7.21 -20.97
N ALA A 278 0.62 7.90 -19.87
CA ALA A 278 -0.48 8.86 -19.77
C ALA A 278 -0.35 9.99 -20.83
N LYS A 279 -1.48 10.42 -21.40
CA LYS A 279 -1.51 11.47 -22.44
C LYS A 279 -1.44 12.87 -21.83
N LEU A 280 -0.25 13.28 -21.43
CA LEU A 280 0.00 14.56 -20.77
C LEU A 280 1.05 15.40 -21.51
N PRO A 281 0.97 16.75 -21.46
CA PRO A 281 2.05 17.61 -21.93
C PRO A 281 3.38 17.32 -21.23
N GLU A 282 4.50 17.43 -21.94
CA GLU A 282 5.84 17.09 -21.41
C GLU A 282 6.22 17.86 -20.13
N HIS A 283 5.77 19.11 -20.00
CA HIS A 283 6.00 19.91 -18.79
C HIS A 283 5.23 19.37 -17.58
N VAL A 284 4.02 18.84 -17.77
CA VAL A 284 3.22 18.20 -16.70
C VAL A 284 3.86 16.87 -16.29
N VAL A 285 4.32 16.06 -17.27
CA VAL A 285 5.06 14.82 -17.00
C VAL A 285 6.33 15.09 -16.19
N SER A 286 7.06 16.16 -16.54
CA SER A 286 8.24 16.59 -15.80
C SER A 286 7.91 17.01 -14.37
N ARG A 287 6.80 17.74 -14.19
CA ARG A 287 6.31 18.15 -12.87
C ARG A 287 5.87 16.97 -12.00
N LEU A 288 5.14 16.00 -12.56
CA LEU A 288 4.75 14.76 -11.85
C LEU A 288 5.96 14.03 -11.30
N ARG A 289 7.00 13.84 -12.13
CA ARG A 289 8.24 13.20 -11.71
C ARG A 289 8.97 13.98 -10.63
N GLU A 290 9.02 15.30 -10.75
CA GLU A 290 9.61 16.16 -9.73
C GLU A 290 8.88 16.03 -8.39
N VAL A 291 7.55 16.11 -8.39
CA VAL A 291 6.71 15.96 -7.19
C VAL A 291 6.89 14.57 -6.56
N ALA A 292 6.94 13.50 -7.38
CA ALA A 292 7.19 12.15 -6.89
C ALA A 292 8.57 12.02 -6.21
N VAL A 293 9.63 12.59 -6.81
CA VAL A 293 10.97 12.62 -6.20
C VAL A 293 10.97 13.39 -4.88
N GLN A 294 10.30 14.55 -4.84
CA GLN A 294 10.20 15.37 -3.63
C GLN A 294 9.47 14.62 -2.51
N ALA A 295 8.34 13.96 -2.82
CA ALA A 295 7.56 13.21 -1.85
C ALA A 295 8.31 12.00 -1.29
N VAL A 296 8.91 11.19 -2.16
CA VAL A 296 9.71 10.01 -1.75
C VAL A 296 10.89 10.42 -0.87
N ARG A 297 11.58 11.51 -1.22
CA ARG A 297 12.66 12.06 -0.39
C ARG A 297 12.15 12.60 0.95
N ALA A 298 11.05 13.33 0.94
CA ALA A 298 10.45 13.94 2.13
C ALA A 298 10.03 12.89 3.17
N LEU A 299 9.45 11.78 2.70
CA LEU A 299 8.96 10.70 3.55
C LEU A 299 10.07 9.71 3.94
N GLY A 300 11.27 9.83 3.38
CA GLY A 300 12.38 8.92 3.62
C GLY A 300 12.15 7.52 3.05
N ILE A 301 11.44 7.44 1.92
CA ILE A 301 11.08 6.17 1.27
C ILE A 301 12.29 5.57 0.56
N GLU A 302 12.50 4.28 0.80
CA GLU A 302 13.58 3.46 0.25
C GLU A 302 12.99 2.28 -0.53
N GLY A 303 13.76 1.77 -1.49
CA GLY A 303 13.37 0.63 -2.31
C GLY A 303 12.30 1.01 -3.32
N ILE A 304 11.11 0.43 -3.19
CA ILE A 304 10.01 0.59 -4.15
C ILE A 304 8.91 1.46 -3.57
N ALA A 305 8.27 2.25 -4.42
CA ALA A 305 7.03 2.94 -4.09
C ALA A 305 6.22 3.22 -5.35
N ARG A 306 4.95 3.57 -5.17
CA ARG A 306 4.11 4.15 -6.21
C ARG A 306 3.53 5.45 -5.69
N VAL A 307 3.66 6.52 -6.48
CA VAL A 307 3.13 7.83 -6.14
C VAL A 307 1.92 8.09 -7.01
N ASP A 308 0.78 8.28 -6.37
CA ASP A 308 -0.51 8.45 -7.02
C ASP A 308 -0.88 9.94 -6.93
N SER A 309 -1.25 10.54 -8.06
CA SER A 309 -1.48 11.98 -8.19
C SER A 309 -2.69 12.29 -9.04
N PHE A 310 -3.31 13.43 -8.78
CA PHE A 310 -4.32 14.02 -9.63
C PHE A 310 -3.71 15.13 -10.49
N VAL A 311 -4.09 15.15 -11.77
CA VAL A 311 -3.72 16.21 -12.71
C VAL A 311 -4.98 16.95 -13.14
N THR A 312 -5.01 18.26 -12.91
CA THR A 312 -6.14 19.12 -13.30
C THR A 312 -6.11 19.44 -14.80
N ALA A 313 -7.21 19.97 -15.33
CA ALA A 313 -7.32 20.35 -16.74
C ALA A 313 -6.31 21.44 -17.17
N ASP A 314 -5.88 22.29 -16.24
CA ASP A 314 -4.84 23.31 -16.42
C ASP A 314 -3.41 22.79 -16.16
N GLY A 315 -3.26 21.52 -15.80
CA GLY A 315 -1.96 20.85 -15.65
C GLY A 315 -1.33 20.98 -14.27
N GLU A 316 -2.08 21.40 -13.25
CA GLU A 316 -1.62 21.35 -11.86
C GLU A 316 -1.56 19.91 -11.37
N VAL A 317 -0.54 19.61 -10.56
CA VAL A 317 -0.28 18.28 -10.01
C VAL A 317 -0.55 18.31 -8.51
N TRP A 318 -1.46 17.45 -8.06
CA TRP A 318 -1.83 17.29 -6.66
C TRP A 318 -1.55 15.85 -6.22
N LEU A 319 -0.64 15.67 -5.26
CA LEU A 319 -0.34 14.33 -4.74
C LEU A 319 -1.54 13.81 -3.93
N ASN A 320 -2.02 12.62 -4.29
CA ASN A 320 -3.11 11.93 -3.59
C ASN A 320 -2.56 11.09 -2.43
N GLU A 321 -1.79 10.05 -2.75
CA GLU A 321 -1.17 9.13 -1.79
C GLU A 321 0.18 8.57 -2.28
N VAL A 322 0.93 7.95 -1.36
CA VAL A 322 2.18 7.24 -1.65
C VAL A 322 2.11 5.84 -1.08
N ASN A 323 2.20 4.82 -1.92
CA ASN A 323 2.16 3.41 -1.55
C ASN A 323 3.58 2.86 -1.42
N THR A 324 3.93 2.31 -0.26
CA THR A 324 5.32 1.85 0.02
C THR A 324 5.54 0.39 -0.36
N MET A 325 4.47 -0.36 -0.59
CA MET A 325 4.51 -1.70 -1.17
C MET A 325 3.36 -1.83 -2.19
N PRO A 326 3.50 -1.22 -3.38
CA PRO A 326 2.45 -1.31 -4.41
C PRO A 326 2.24 -2.77 -4.84
N GLY A 327 1.04 -3.10 -5.33
CA GLY A 327 0.74 -4.42 -5.85
C GLY A 327 1.60 -4.75 -7.08
N PHE A 328 2.02 -6.02 -7.21
CA PHE A 328 2.74 -6.54 -8.40
C PHE A 328 1.89 -7.61 -9.11
N THR A 329 0.57 -7.43 -9.14
CA THR A 329 -0.29 -8.34 -9.89
C THR A 329 -0.12 -8.12 -11.40
N LYS A 330 -0.58 -9.05 -12.24
CA LYS A 330 -0.55 -8.88 -13.71
C LYS A 330 -1.31 -7.66 -14.23
N PHE A 331 -2.21 -7.10 -13.41
CA PHE A 331 -3.03 -5.94 -13.73
C PHE A 331 -2.66 -4.72 -12.90
N SER A 332 -1.61 -4.80 -12.07
CA SER A 332 -1.09 -3.66 -11.34
C SER A 332 -0.34 -2.72 -12.29
N MET A 333 -0.58 -1.42 -12.11
CA MET A 333 0.16 -0.34 -12.76
C MET A 333 1.43 -0.01 -11.98
#